data_AF-A0A918RBN2-F1
#
_entry.id   AF-A0A918RBN2-F1
#
_cell.length_a   1.000
_cell.length_b   1.000
_cell.length_c   1.000
_cell.angle_alpha   90.00
_cell.angle_beta   90.00
_cell.angle_gamma   90.00
#
_symmetry.space_group_name_H-M   'P 1'
#
loop_
_entity.id
_entity.type
_entity.pdbx_description
1 polymer ?
#
loop_
_entity_poly.entity_id
_entity_poly.type
_entity_poly.pdbx_seq_one_letter_code
_entity_poly.pdbx_strand_id
1 'polypeptide(L)'
;MSARSLALASAAAILTLQAGTAAAEEKKDKEKWETTIIRDKPGPVALKPDKAYILVYSPFFVMPTLMKLPNAEQAAAHAAERAEELAKERAKWEKKHAAWVREMGYLKKADSSVKRPKEPQEPTEENFGFPLYEQTRTVTLGPQNRFNKENGSAFLQEVPPGEYLFYGAGMTCACLGTVSFEAPAGKVVSFEYSVPFAEAHRDLPKEERPKTPFDLPPGTTNYRLKPIVFSDPRLPEGSVIPAAFKPAGTRPNWYGQEVDRVMEIEGVFMYERGKQVDLRAKAVPAPVAEAVAAPVEPVAQPPAS
;
A
#
# COMPACT_ATOMS: atom_id res chain seq x y z
N MET A 1 -75.42 36.04 22.58
CA MET A 1 -75.79 36.54 21.23
C MET A 1 -74.55 37.22 20.67
N SER A 2 -73.99 36.95 19.51
CA SER A 2 -74.34 36.08 18.40
C SER A 2 -73.04 35.73 17.68
N ALA A 3 -72.94 34.49 17.22
CA ALA A 3 -71.94 34.02 16.29
C ALA A 3 -72.03 34.76 14.93
N ARG A 4 -70.89 34.82 14.23
CA ARG A 4 -70.68 34.94 12.77
C ARG A 4 -69.16 35.13 12.56
N SER A 5 -68.43 34.51 11.64
CA SER A 5 -68.61 33.41 10.70
C SER A 5 -67.20 33.05 10.18
N LEU A 6 -67.05 31.80 9.73
CA LEU A 6 -65.88 31.19 9.09
C LEU A 6 -65.29 31.98 7.90
N ALA A 7 -63.96 31.91 7.74
CA ALA A 7 -63.23 31.71 6.47
C ALA A 7 -61.84 31.14 6.80
N LEU A 8 -61.59 29.84 6.63
CA LEU A 8 -61.05 29.13 5.45
C LEU A 8 -59.59 29.44 5.06
N ALA A 9 -58.85 28.34 4.88
CA ALA A 9 -57.65 28.13 4.04
C ALA A 9 -56.25 28.25 4.69
N SER A 10 -55.70 27.06 4.97
CA SER A 10 -54.41 26.55 4.49
C SER A 10 -53.15 27.40 4.58
N ALA A 11 -52.22 26.98 5.46
CA ALA A 11 -50.79 27.04 5.20
C ALA A 11 -50.10 25.82 5.83
N ALA A 12 -49.72 24.86 4.99
CA ALA A 12 -48.79 23.79 5.30
C ALA A 12 -47.36 24.25 5.01
N ALA A 13 -46.40 23.66 5.74
CA ALA A 13 -44.94 23.82 5.61
C ALA A 13 -44.41 25.20 6.06
N ILE A 14 -43.30 25.31 6.79
CA ILE A 14 -42.02 24.64 6.60
C ILE A 14 -41.41 24.34 7.97
N LEU A 15 -41.16 23.06 8.24
CA LEU A 15 -40.21 22.64 9.27
C LEU A 15 -38.82 23.08 8.76
N THR A 16 -38.31 24.20 9.26
CA THR A 16 -36.92 24.57 9.00
C THR A 16 -36.03 23.61 9.76
N LEU A 17 -35.56 22.57 9.07
CA LEU A 17 -34.29 21.91 9.38
C LEU A 17 -33.18 22.97 9.25
N GLN A 18 -32.96 23.73 10.32
CA GLN A 18 -31.72 24.48 10.55
C GLN A 18 -30.97 23.79 11.69
N ALA A 19 -30.57 22.56 11.43
CA ALA A 19 -29.55 21.85 12.19
C ALA A 19 -28.58 21.26 11.15
N GLY A 20 -27.68 22.09 10.63
CA GLY A 20 -26.81 21.64 9.55
C GLY A 20 -25.79 22.65 9.05
N THR A 21 -25.17 23.45 9.92
CA THR A 21 -23.92 24.19 9.57
C THR A 21 -23.04 24.48 10.80
N ALA A 22 -23.13 23.66 11.86
CA ALA A 22 -22.30 23.84 13.06
C ALA A 22 -21.57 22.55 13.49
N ALA A 23 -21.28 21.67 12.53
CA ALA A 23 -20.40 20.53 12.74
C ALA A 23 -19.37 20.49 11.61
N ALA A 24 -18.09 20.48 12.03
CA ALA A 24 -16.92 20.12 11.26
C ALA A 24 -16.35 21.14 10.24
N GLU A 25 -15.87 22.29 10.72
CA GLU A 25 -14.44 22.59 10.48
C GLU A 25 -13.64 21.83 11.54
N GLU A 26 -13.68 20.50 11.47
CA GLU A 26 -12.64 19.70 12.07
C GLU A 26 -11.39 20.12 11.31
N LYS A 27 -10.41 20.68 12.02
CA LYS A 27 -9.07 20.86 11.48
C LYS A 27 -8.76 19.54 10.77
N LYS A 28 -8.65 19.56 9.43
CA LYS A 28 -8.14 18.43 8.67
C LYS A 28 -6.75 18.18 9.26
N ASP A 29 -6.64 17.27 10.22
CA ASP A 29 -5.37 16.78 10.72
C ASP A 29 -4.81 15.99 9.55
N LYS A 30 -4.16 16.73 8.65
CA LYS A 30 -3.48 16.16 7.50
C LYS A 30 -2.51 15.15 8.08
N GLU A 31 -2.68 13.90 7.68
CA GLU A 31 -1.82 12.81 8.10
C GLU A 31 -0.35 13.25 7.97
N LYS A 32 0.35 13.30 9.10
CA LYS A 32 1.77 13.65 9.12
C LYS A 32 2.57 12.47 8.56
N TRP A 33 2.94 12.58 7.30
CA TRP A 33 3.89 11.66 6.69
C TRP A 33 5.32 12.08 7.04
N GLU A 34 5.87 11.43 8.07
CA GLU A 34 7.24 11.63 8.52
C GLU A 34 7.92 10.28 8.69
N THR A 35 9.09 10.12 8.07
CA THR A 35 9.93 8.93 8.23
C THR A 35 11.34 9.36 8.60
N THR A 36 12.03 8.55 9.39
CA THR A 36 13.39 8.86 9.85
C THR A 36 14.29 7.65 9.71
N ILE A 37 15.47 7.83 9.11
CA ILE A 37 16.48 6.78 9.03
C ILE A 37 17.14 6.60 10.39
N ILE A 38 17.14 5.38 10.92
CA ILE A 38 17.88 5.03 12.13
C ILE A 38 19.31 4.70 11.73
N ARG A 39 20.21 5.64 12.01
CA ARG A 39 21.63 5.53 11.65
C ARG A 39 22.35 4.53 12.55
N ASP A 40 23.43 3.96 12.03
CA ASP A 40 24.42 3.20 12.80
C ASP A 40 25.12 4.10 13.82
N LYS A 41 24.61 4.06 15.05
CA LYS A 41 25.19 4.73 16.22
C LYS A 41 25.44 3.69 17.31
N PRO A 42 26.48 3.89 18.13
CA PRO A 42 26.68 3.07 19.32
C PRO A 42 25.57 3.33 20.34
N GLY A 43 25.19 2.30 21.09
CA GLY A 43 24.18 2.38 22.15
C GLY A 43 22.79 1.87 21.72
N PRO A 44 21.88 1.71 22.70
CA PRO A 44 20.54 1.17 22.45
C PRO A 44 19.69 2.14 21.64
N VAL A 45 18.85 1.60 20.75
CA VAL A 45 17.84 2.34 20.00
C VAL A 45 16.59 2.47 20.85
N ALA A 46 16.21 3.71 21.18
CA ALA A 46 14.95 4.00 21.85
C ALA A 46 13.80 4.01 20.83
N LEU A 47 13.04 2.92 20.76
CA LEU A 47 11.85 2.81 19.92
C LEU A 47 10.70 3.63 20.52
N LYS A 48 10.07 4.48 19.71
CA LYS A 48 8.91 5.27 20.13
C LYS A 48 7.65 4.39 20.05
N PRO A 49 6.76 4.45 21.06
CA PRO A 49 5.59 3.58 21.13
C PRO A 49 4.52 3.92 20.08
N ASP A 50 4.52 5.15 19.54
CA ASP A 50 3.59 5.64 18.52
C ASP A 50 4.11 5.49 17.09
N LYS A 51 5.34 4.98 16.91
CA LYS A 51 5.97 4.77 15.60
C LYS A 51 6.19 3.29 15.33
N ALA A 52 6.16 2.92 14.06
CA ALA A 52 6.57 1.60 13.62
C ALA A 52 7.98 1.68 13.02
N TYR A 53 8.64 0.53 12.93
CA TYR A 53 9.97 0.44 12.38
C TYR A 53 10.03 -0.70 11.37
N ILE A 54 10.63 -0.45 10.21
CA ILE A 54 10.85 -1.47 9.18
C ILE A 54 12.34 -1.70 9.04
N LEU A 55 12.75 -2.96 9.18
CA LEU A 55 14.11 -3.42 9.00
C LEU A 55 14.20 -4.29 7.75
N VAL A 56 15.02 -3.86 6.80
CA VAL A 56 15.35 -4.68 5.63
C VAL A 56 16.80 -5.09 5.71
N TYR A 57 17.02 -6.40 5.84
CA TYR A 57 18.34 -7.00 5.71
C TYR A 57 18.57 -7.45 4.27
N SER A 58 19.79 -7.30 3.77
CA SER A 58 20.18 -7.83 2.47
C SER A 58 21.66 -8.19 2.46
N PRO A 59 22.04 -9.34 1.86
CA PRO A 59 23.44 -9.67 1.63
C PRO A 59 24.12 -8.76 0.59
N PHE A 60 23.33 -8.00 -0.18
CA PHE A 60 23.80 -7.06 -1.19
C PHE A 60 23.41 -5.62 -0.87
N PHE A 61 24.05 -4.71 -1.57
CA PHE A 61 23.58 -3.34 -1.63
C PHE A 61 22.24 -3.26 -2.36
N VAL A 62 21.19 -2.86 -1.64
CA VAL A 62 19.83 -2.76 -2.17
C VAL A 62 19.20 -1.42 -1.78
N MET A 63 18.25 -0.98 -2.60
CA MET A 63 17.45 0.22 -2.35
C MET A 63 15.95 -0.10 -2.51
N PRO A 64 15.36 -0.87 -1.59
CA PRO A 64 13.96 -1.23 -1.68
C PRO A 64 13.09 0.00 -1.43
N THR A 65 12.02 0.09 -2.20
CA THR A 65 10.98 1.12 -2.09
C THR A 65 9.73 0.46 -1.53
N LEU A 66 9.26 0.98 -0.40
CA LEU A 66 8.04 0.57 0.26
C LEU A 66 7.01 1.70 0.18
N MET A 67 5.73 1.35 0.15
CA MET A 67 4.65 2.33 0.11
C MET A 67 3.62 2.00 1.17
N LYS A 68 3.18 3.00 1.91
CA LYS A 68 2.10 2.82 2.88
C LYS A 68 0.77 2.70 2.13
N LEU A 69 0.02 1.66 2.43
CA LEU A 69 -1.35 1.49 1.96
C LEU A 69 -2.31 2.29 2.86
N PRO A 70 -3.35 2.91 2.28
CA PRO A 70 -4.32 3.62 3.08
C PRO A 70 -5.23 2.63 3.83
N ASN A 71 -5.53 2.93 5.09
CA ASN A 71 -6.69 2.34 5.74
C ASN A 71 -7.99 2.96 5.20
N ALA A 72 -9.16 2.48 5.65
CA ALA A 72 -10.45 2.95 5.14
C ALA A 72 -10.68 4.46 5.33
N GLU A 73 -10.26 5.00 6.47
CA GLU A 73 -10.38 6.43 6.78
C GLU A 73 -9.45 7.28 5.90
N GLN A 74 -8.19 6.86 5.75
CA GLN A 74 -7.20 7.50 4.90
C GLN A 74 -7.62 7.47 3.42
N ALA A 75 -8.18 6.36 2.97
CA ALA A 75 -8.72 6.23 1.61
C ALA A 75 -9.88 7.20 1.37
N ALA A 76 -10.81 7.31 2.32
CA ALA A 76 -11.93 8.24 2.24
C ALA A 76 -11.46 9.71 2.27
N ALA A 77 -10.52 10.05 3.16
CA ALA A 77 -9.94 11.38 3.26
C ALA A 77 -9.21 11.78 1.96
N HIS A 78 -8.43 10.86 1.39
CA HIS A 78 -7.74 11.08 0.12
C HIS A 78 -8.71 11.24 -1.06
N ALA A 79 -9.79 10.46 -1.11
CA ALA A 79 -10.83 10.60 -2.12
C ALA A 79 -11.54 11.96 -2.02
N ALA A 80 -11.82 12.43 -0.79
CA ALA A 80 -12.41 13.74 -0.56
C ALA A 80 -11.45 14.88 -0.97
N GLU A 81 -10.15 14.76 -0.65
CA GLU A 81 -9.13 15.72 -1.10
C GLU A 81 -9.06 15.79 -2.63
N ARG A 82 -9.06 14.63 -3.30
CA ARG A 82 -9.09 14.56 -4.76
C ARG A 82 -10.32 15.23 -5.35
N ALA A 83 -11.50 15.00 -4.78
CA ALA A 83 -12.75 15.61 -5.26
C ALA A 83 -12.75 17.14 -5.09
N GLU A 84 -12.22 17.63 -3.96
CA GLU A 84 -12.05 19.07 -3.70
C GLU A 84 -11.10 19.71 -4.72
N GLU A 85 -9.95 19.09 -4.99
CA GLU A 85 -8.99 19.61 -5.96
C GLU A 85 -9.52 19.53 -7.39
N LEU A 86 -10.27 18.49 -7.75
CA LEU A 86 -10.96 18.42 -9.05
C LEU A 86 -11.95 19.58 -9.22
N ALA A 87 -12.73 19.89 -8.19
CA ALA A 87 -13.68 21.01 -8.23
C ALA A 87 -12.95 22.36 -8.39
N LYS A 88 -11.81 22.55 -7.71
CA LYS A 88 -10.96 23.74 -7.89
C LYS A 88 -10.39 23.83 -9.30
N GLU A 89 -9.92 22.72 -9.86
CA GLU A 89 -9.40 22.70 -11.24
C GLU A 89 -10.51 22.94 -12.27
N ARG A 90 -11.72 22.42 -12.07
CA ARG A 90 -12.89 22.75 -12.91
C ARG A 90 -13.21 24.23 -12.87
N ALA A 91 -13.24 24.85 -11.68
CA ALA A 91 -13.47 26.29 -11.56
C ALA A 91 -12.36 27.13 -12.23
N LYS A 92 -11.11 26.65 -12.22
CA LYS A 92 -10.01 27.27 -12.99
C LYS A 92 -10.19 27.08 -14.48
N TRP A 93 -10.62 25.90 -14.91
CA TRP A 93 -10.90 25.59 -16.31
C TRP A 93 -12.03 26.47 -16.86
N GLU A 94 -13.15 26.64 -16.16
CA GLU A 94 -14.26 27.50 -16.60
C GLU A 94 -13.79 28.93 -16.91
N LYS A 95 -12.92 29.49 -16.05
CA LYS A 95 -12.32 30.81 -16.27
C LYS A 95 -11.40 30.84 -17.49
N LYS A 96 -10.56 29.82 -17.65
CA LYS A 96 -9.65 29.68 -18.80
C LYS A 96 -10.42 29.47 -20.10
N HIS A 97 -11.49 28.69 -20.07
CA HIS A 97 -12.36 28.41 -21.20
C HIS A 97 -13.11 29.68 -21.61
N ALA A 98 -13.69 30.41 -20.67
CA ALA A 98 -14.32 31.71 -20.96
C ALA A 98 -13.31 32.74 -21.52
N ALA A 99 -12.06 32.74 -21.05
CA ALA A 99 -11.00 33.55 -21.63
C ALA A 99 -10.66 33.12 -23.08
N TRP A 100 -10.52 31.82 -23.31
CA TRP A 100 -10.28 31.25 -24.64
C TRP A 100 -11.43 31.55 -25.61
N VAL A 101 -12.69 31.43 -25.19
CA VAL A 101 -13.87 31.78 -26.00
C VAL A 101 -13.83 33.25 -26.41
N ARG A 102 -13.49 34.16 -25.48
CA ARG A 102 -13.33 35.59 -25.78
C ARG A 102 -12.19 35.83 -26.78
N GLU A 103 -11.03 35.21 -26.55
CA GLU A 103 -9.86 35.31 -27.43
C GLU A 103 -10.17 34.80 -28.85
N MET A 104 -10.79 33.64 -28.97
CA MET A 104 -11.26 33.09 -30.24
C MET A 104 -12.28 34.01 -30.92
N GLY A 105 -13.14 34.70 -30.15
CA GLY A 105 -14.03 35.74 -30.64
C GLY A 105 -13.30 36.89 -31.33
N TYR A 106 -12.20 37.39 -30.75
CA TYR A 106 -11.35 38.40 -31.39
C TYR A 106 -10.61 37.86 -32.62
N LEU A 107 -10.14 36.61 -32.54
CA LEU A 107 -9.39 35.95 -33.61
C LEU A 107 -10.27 35.47 -34.78
N LYS A 108 -11.61 35.54 -34.69
CA LYS A 108 -12.51 35.20 -35.81
C LYS A 108 -12.22 35.99 -37.09
N LYS A 109 -11.76 37.23 -36.95
CA LYS A 109 -11.44 38.14 -38.07
C LYS A 109 -9.94 38.22 -38.36
N ALA A 110 -9.12 37.50 -37.60
CA ALA A 110 -7.68 37.49 -37.79
C ALA A 110 -7.30 36.63 -38.99
N ASP A 111 -6.18 36.99 -39.62
CA ASP A 111 -5.63 36.23 -40.74
C ASP A 111 -5.27 34.79 -40.33
N SER A 112 -5.28 33.87 -41.31
CA SER A 112 -4.95 32.46 -41.11
C SER A 112 -3.51 32.22 -40.59
N SER A 113 -2.61 33.17 -40.78
CA SER A 113 -1.24 33.15 -40.22
C SER A 113 -1.19 33.39 -38.70
N VAL A 114 -2.28 33.87 -38.08
CA VAL A 114 -2.33 34.09 -36.63
C VAL A 114 -2.55 32.76 -35.91
N LYS A 115 -1.56 32.36 -35.12
CA LYS A 115 -1.60 31.12 -34.34
C LYS A 115 -2.73 31.17 -33.30
N ARG A 116 -3.67 30.23 -33.41
CA ARG A 116 -4.80 30.12 -32.50
C ARG A 116 -4.41 29.38 -31.22
N PRO A 117 -4.85 29.84 -30.04
CA PRO A 117 -4.64 29.11 -28.80
C PRO A 117 -5.39 27.77 -28.83
N LYS A 118 -4.80 26.74 -28.23
CA LYS A 118 -5.49 25.45 -28.03
C LYS A 118 -6.57 25.62 -26.96
N GLU A 119 -7.72 24.99 -27.18
CA GLU A 119 -8.78 24.95 -26.18
C GLU A 119 -8.27 24.26 -24.91
N PRO A 120 -8.47 24.86 -23.72
CA PRO A 120 -8.15 24.19 -22.47
C PRO A 120 -8.99 22.92 -22.30
N GLN A 121 -8.33 21.79 -22.02
CA GLN A 121 -9.02 20.53 -21.75
C GLN A 121 -9.78 20.60 -20.42
N GLU A 122 -11.05 20.20 -20.42
CA GLU A 122 -11.86 20.11 -19.20
C GLU A 122 -11.32 19.03 -18.25
N PRO A 123 -11.09 19.34 -16.96
CA PRO A 123 -10.76 18.35 -15.95
C PRO A 123 -11.95 17.43 -15.63
N THR A 124 -11.82 16.16 -15.96
CA THR A 124 -12.76 15.09 -15.65
C THR A 124 -12.16 14.14 -14.62
N GLU A 125 -13.00 13.28 -14.05
CA GLU A 125 -12.53 12.20 -13.17
C GLU A 125 -11.45 11.32 -13.81
N GLU A 126 -11.51 11.15 -15.14
CA GLU A 126 -10.62 10.27 -15.89
C GLU A 126 -9.28 10.92 -16.29
N ASN A 127 -9.28 12.23 -16.55
CA ASN A 127 -8.08 12.95 -17.01
C ASN A 127 -7.42 13.81 -15.92
N PHE A 128 -8.07 13.95 -14.76
CA PHE A 128 -7.53 14.69 -13.63
C PHE A 128 -6.43 13.89 -12.93
N GLY A 129 -5.19 14.33 -13.18
CA GLY A 129 -4.00 13.81 -12.52
C GLY A 129 -3.97 14.24 -11.06
N PHE A 130 -4.27 13.29 -10.18
CA PHE A 130 -4.07 13.43 -8.74
C PHE A 130 -3.19 12.27 -8.26
N PRO A 131 -2.09 12.54 -7.53
CA PRO A 131 -1.23 11.49 -7.03
C PRO A 131 -2.03 10.46 -6.23
N LEU A 132 -1.69 9.19 -6.36
CA LEU A 132 -2.27 8.16 -5.52
C LEU A 132 -1.70 8.27 -4.10
N TYR A 133 -2.44 7.73 -3.14
CA TYR A 133 -2.06 7.78 -1.74
C TYR A 133 -0.67 7.16 -1.53
N GLU A 134 -0.43 6.00 -2.12
CA GLU A 134 0.81 5.24 -2.05
C GLU A 134 1.99 6.01 -2.65
N GLN A 135 1.78 6.72 -3.76
CA GLN A 135 2.83 7.48 -4.47
C GLN A 135 3.39 8.62 -3.61
N THR A 136 2.56 9.16 -2.70
CA THR A 136 2.95 10.25 -1.82
C THR A 136 3.43 9.77 -0.45
N ARG A 137 3.13 8.50 -0.09
CA ARG A 137 3.55 7.85 1.15
C ARG A 137 4.56 6.73 0.87
N THR A 138 5.60 7.09 0.14
CA THR A 138 6.70 6.21 -0.25
C THR A 138 7.88 6.37 0.70
N VAL A 139 8.55 5.27 1.03
CA VAL A 139 9.83 5.25 1.74
C VAL A 139 10.83 4.36 1.02
N THR A 140 11.99 4.91 0.71
CA THR A 140 13.10 4.16 0.11
C THR A 140 14.17 3.96 1.16
N LEU A 141 14.54 2.70 1.41
CA LEU A 141 15.58 2.36 2.37
C LEU A 141 16.93 2.22 1.65
N GLY A 142 17.99 2.66 2.30
CA GLY A 142 19.32 2.69 1.69
C GLY A 142 19.44 3.77 0.60
N PRO A 143 20.54 3.77 -0.16
CA PRO A 143 21.68 2.87 -0.02
C PRO A 143 22.65 3.25 1.11
N GLN A 144 22.57 4.52 1.53
CA GLN A 144 23.38 5.08 2.59
C GLN A 144 22.77 4.76 3.96
N ASN A 145 23.52 5.00 5.03
CA ASN A 145 23.02 4.90 6.41
C ASN A 145 22.51 3.50 6.79
N ARG A 146 23.25 2.45 6.42
CA ARG A 146 23.08 1.10 6.96
C ARG A 146 23.13 1.16 8.49
N PHE A 147 22.15 0.55 9.14
CA PHE A 147 22.06 0.40 10.60
C PHE A 147 23.07 -0.64 11.10
N ASN A 148 23.23 -1.75 10.38
CA ASN A 148 24.23 -2.79 10.65
C ASN A 148 24.85 -3.26 9.33
N LYS A 149 26.14 -3.59 9.35
CA LYS A 149 26.95 -4.02 8.20
C LYS A 149 27.60 -5.40 8.38
N GLU A 150 27.30 -6.08 9.48
CA GLU A 150 27.83 -7.40 9.78
C GLU A 150 27.18 -8.43 8.86
N ASN A 151 28.00 -9.16 8.10
CA ASN A 151 27.60 -10.21 7.15
C ASN A 151 26.59 -9.78 6.05
N GLY A 152 26.34 -8.49 5.89
CA GLY A 152 25.37 -7.94 4.94
C GLY A 152 25.12 -6.46 5.18
N SER A 153 23.92 -6.00 4.82
CA SER A 153 23.47 -4.63 5.01
C SER A 153 22.05 -4.63 5.58
N ALA A 154 21.92 -4.21 6.84
CA ALA A 154 20.62 -3.97 7.47
C ALA A 154 20.30 -2.47 7.43
N PHE A 155 19.10 -2.13 6.97
CA PHE A 155 18.57 -0.77 6.96
C PHE A 155 17.37 -0.71 7.90
N LEU A 156 17.36 0.27 8.80
CA LEU A 156 16.29 0.47 9.77
C LEU A 156 15.67 1.85 9.58
N GLN A 157 14.36 1.86 9.38
CA GLN A 157 13.59 3.07 9.10
C GLN A 157 12.43 3.20 10.10
N GLU A 158 12.34 4.36 10.75
CA GLU A 158 11.15 4.79 11.49
C GLU A 158 10.08 5.26 10.51
N VAL A 159 8.85 4.76 10.66
CA VAL A 159 7.72 5.05 9.80
C VAL A 159 6.41 5.17 10.61
N PRO A 160 5.36 5.81 10.08
CA PRO A 160 4.03 5.73 10.69
C PRO A 160 3.54 4.27 10.76
N PRO A 161 2.80 3.86 11.80
CA PRO A 161 2.19 2.54 11.82
C PRO A 161 1.19 2.33 10.69
N GLY A 162 1.04 1.08 10.24
CA GLY A 162 0.05 0.66 9.26
C GLY A 162 0.56 -0.40 8.29
N GLU A 163 -0.17 -0.61 7.20
CA GLU A 163 0.17 -1.61 6.19
C GLU A 163 1.12 -1.03 5.12
N TYR A 164 2.18 -1.78 4.82
CA TYR A 164 3.21 -1.41 3.85
C TYR A 164 3.28 -2.42 2.73
N LEU A 165 3.45 -1.94 1.51
CA LEU A 165 3.62 -2.70 0.29
C LEU A 165 5.07 -2.59 -0.19
N PHE A 166 5.66 -3.71 -0.60
CA PHE A 166 6.90 -3.69 -1.36
C PHE A 166 6.62 -3.24 -2.80
N TYR A 167 7.12 -2.09 -3.23
CA TYR A 167 6.88 -1.62 -4.60
C TYR A 167 7.94 -2.14 -5.57
N GLY A 168 9.19 -2.30 -5.12
CA GLY A 168 10.31 -2.70 -5.95
C GLY A 168 11.64 -2.24 -5.37
N ALA A 169 12.67 -2.21 -6.21
CA ALA A 169 13.98 -1.70 -5.83
C ALA A 169 14.71 -1.13 -7.04
N GLY A 170 15.41 -0.01 -6.83
CA GLY A 170 16.14 0.67 -7.90
C GLY A 170 15.22 1.11 -9.05
N MET A 171 15.53 0.66 -10.27
CA MET A 171 14.81 1.01 -11.50
C MET A 171 13.77 -0.03 -11.94
N THR A 172 13.49 -1.01 -11.08
CA THR A 172 12.57 -2.12 -11.37
C THR A 172 11.46 -2.10 -10.31
N CYS A 173 10.21 -2.35 -10.73
CA CYS A 173 9.05 -2.49 -9.86
C CYS A 173 8.54 -3.94 -9.81
N ALA A 174 8.01 -4.36 -8.66
CA ALA A 174 7.28 -5.61 -8.47
C ALA A 174 5.81 -5.50 -8.96
N CYS A 175 5.60 -4.91 -10.14
CA CYS A 175 4.28 -4.55 -10.65
C CYS A 175 3.42 -5.77 -11.06
N LEU A 176 4.02 -6.91 -11.42
CA LEU A 176 3.29 -8.13 -11.82
C LEU A 176 2.82 -8.99 -10.64
N GLY A 177 3.22 -8.65 -9.43
CA GLY A 177 2.85 -9.37 -8.21
C GLY A 177 3.76 -8.97 -7.07
N THR A 178 3.18 -8.56 -5.94
CA THR A 178 3.96 -8.12 -4.80
C THR A 178 3.32 -8.52 -3.48
N VAL A 179 3.93 -8.12 -2.36
CA VAL A 179 3.45 -8.39 -1.01
C VAL A 179 3.20 -7.12 -0.23
N SER A 180 2.27 -7.19 0.71
CA SER A 180 2.10 -6.24 1.80
C SER A 180 2.36 -6.90 3.16
N PHE A 181 2.59 -6.09 4.19
CA PHE A 181 2.74 -6.53 5.57
C PHE A 181 2.36 -5.40 6.53
N GLU A 182 1.93 -5.76 7.74
CA GLU A 182 1.61 -4.80 8.78
C GLU A 182 2.87 -4.36 9.52
N ALA A 183 3.02 -3.06 9.76
CA ALA A 183 4.04 -2.46 10.61
C ALA A 183 3.38 -1.86 11.88
N PRO A 184 3.27 -2.63 12.97
CA PRO A 184 2.60 -2.17 14.18
C PRO A 184 3.47 -1.18 14.98
N ALA A 185 2.80 -0.32 15.74
CA ALA A 185 3.45 0.68 16.59
C ALA A 185 4.31 0.01 17.69
N GLY A 186 5.45 0.61 18.00
CA GLY A 186 6.42 0.14 19.00
C GLY A 186 7.20 -1.12 18.60
N LYS A 187 7.06 -1.62 17.37
CA LYS A 187 7.72 -2.84 16.89
C LYS A 187 8.60 -2.60 15.67
N VAL A 188 9.60 -3.46 15.52
CA VAL A 188 10.45 -3.55 14.34
C VAL A 188 10.01 -4.75 13.53
N VAL A 189 9.49 -4.52 12.34
CA VAL A 189 9.17 -5.59 11.39
C VAL A 189 10.36 -5.84 10.50
N SER A 190 10.85 -7.08 10.46
CA SER A 190 12.05 -7.45 9.70
C SER A 190 11.81 -8.48 8.62
N PHE A 191 12.48 -8.29 7.50
CA PHE A 191 12.61 -9.27 6.43
C PHE A 191 13.95 -9.13 5.71
N GLU A 192 14.37 -10.23 5.10
CA GLU A 192 15.47 -10.28 4.16
C GLU A 192 14.96 -9.99 2.75
N TYR A 193 15.68 -9.15 2.03
CA TYR A 193 15.55 -8.94 0.59
C TYR A 193 16.83 -9.42 -0.08
N SER A 194 16.72 -10.35 -1.01
CA SER A 194 17.82 -10.77 -1.85
C SER A 194 17.48 -10.73 -3.34
N VAL A 195 18.53 -10.64 -4.16
CA VAL A 195 18.45 -10.54 -5.62
C VAL A 195 19.07 -11.81 -6.22
N PRO A 196 18.25 -12.80 -6.62
CA PRO A 196 18.74 -14.10 -7.08
C PRO A 196 19.77 -14.04 -8.20
N PHE A 197 19.63 -13.09 -9.13
CA PHE A 197 20.61 -12.90 -10.20
C PHE A 197 21.98 -12.44 -9.64
N ALA A 198 21.99 -11.52 -8.67
CA ALA A 198 23.21 -11.06 -8.02
C ALA A 198 23.84 -12.16 -7.15
N GLU A 199 23.03 -12.97 -6.46
CA GLU A 199 23.47 -14.16 -5.73
C GLU A 199 24.18 -15.15 -6.66
N ALA A 200 23.56 -15.52 -7.78
CA ALA A 200 24.16 -16.44 -8.74
C ALA A 200 25.49 -15.92 -9.29
N HIS A 201 25.64 -14.60 -9.43
CA HIS A 201 26.90 -13.97 -9.83
C HIS A 201 27.97 -13.94 -8.74
N ARG A 202 27.56 -13.93 -7.47
CA ARG A 202 28.48 -13.93 -6.32
C ARG A 202 28.94 -15.33 -5.98
N ASP A 203 28.02 -16.28 -5.98
CA ASP A 203 28.20 -17.59 -5.34
C ASP A 203 28.68 -18.67 -6.32
N LEU A 204 28.51 -18.48 -7.64
CA LEU A 204 28.98 -19.43 -8.66
C LEU A 204 30.38 -19.07 -9.22
N PRO A 205 31.18 -20.08 -9.62
CA PRO A 205 32.39 -19.90 -10.43
C PRO A 205 32.10 -19.09 -11.68
N LYS A 206 33.06 -18.27 -12.14
CA LYS A 206 32.86 -17.31 -13.23
C LYS A 206 32.32 -17.96 -14.51
N GLU A 207 32.75 -19.18 -14.79
CA GLU A 207 32.41 -19.99 -15.95
C GLU A 207 30.95 -20.50 -15.92
N GLU A 208 30.37 -20.61 -14.71
CA GLU A 208 29.02 -21.11 -14.45
C GLU A 208 28.01 -19.99 -14.19
N ARG A 209 28.46 -18.72 -14.13
CA ARG A 209 27.57 -17.58 -13.88
C ARG A 209 26.58 -17.40 -15.02
N PRO A 210 25.30 -17.11 -14.70
CA PRO A 210 24.31 -16.78 -15.72
C PRO A 210 24.75 -15.51 -16.47
N LYS A 211 24.62 -15.47 -17.79
CA LYS A 211 24.97 -14.29 -18.60
C LYS A 211 23.82 -13.30 -18.67
N THR A 212 22.59 -13.82 -18.56
CA THR A 212 21.33 -13.08 -18.61
C THR A 212 20.39 -13.58 -17.52
N PRO A 213 19.41 -12.77 -17.08
CA PRO A 213 18.39 -13.24 -16.14
C PRO A 213 17.61 -14.47 -16.62
N PHE A 214 17.56 -14.73 -17.94
CA PHE A 214 16.90 -15.90 -18.53
C PHE A 214 17.68 -17.21 -18.33
N ASP A 215 18.96 -17.14 -17.96
CA ASP A 215 19.77 -18.32 -17.66
C ASP A 215 19.49 -18.85 -16.23
N LEU A 216 18.70 -18.13 -15.44
CA LEU A 216 18.27 -18.58 -14.12
C LEU A 216 17.12 -19.59 -14.22
N PRO A 217 16.88 -20.39 -13.16
CA PRO A 217 15.75 -21.30 -13.11
C PRO A 217 14.43 -20.61 -13.48
N PRO A 218 13.53 -21.27 -14.23
CA PRO A 218 12.23 -20.70 -14.57
C PRO A 218 11.47 -20.20 -13.34
N GLY A 219 10.89 -19.00 -13.44
CA GLY A 219 10.17 -18.38 -12.31
C GLY A 219 11.05 -17.57 -11.35
N THR A 220 12.37 -17.52 -11.56
CA THR A 220 13.24 -16.63 -10.81
C THR A 220 12.98 -15.18 -11.18
N THR A 221 12.92 -14.30 -10.18
CA THR A 221 12.71 -12.86 -10.34
C THR A 221 13.80 -12.08 -9.60
N ASN A 222 13.81 -10.76 -9.70
CA ASN A 222 14.78 -9.92 -8.97
C ASN A 222 14.50 -9.80 -7.47
N TYR A 223 13.35 -10.29 -6.99
CA TYR A 223 12.89 -10.05 -5.64
C TYR A 223 12.56 -11.34 -4.90
N ARG A 224 13.53 -11.82 -4.12
CA ARG A 224 13.26 -12.83 -3.09
C ARG A 224 13.12 -12.14 -1.74
N LEU A 225 11.94 -12.26 -1.14
CA LEU A 225 11.65 -11.72 0.18
C LEU A 225 11.44 -12.86 1.17
N LYS A 226 12.09 -12.79 2.33
CA LYS A 226 12.00 -13.81 3.37
C LYS A 226 11.77 -13.16 4.74
N PRO A 227 10.72 -13.53 5.48
CA PRO A 227 10.57 -13.08 6.87
C PRO A 227 11.76 -13.56 7.71
N ILE A 228 12.35 -12.68 8.50
CA ILE A 228 13.45 -13.03 9.41
C ILE A 228 13.20 -12.41 10.78
N VAL A 229 13.77 -13.01 11.83
CA VAL A 229 13.94 -12.35 13.12
C VAL A 229 15.36 -11.80 13.15
N PHE A 230 15.52 -10.50 12.90
CA PHE A 230 16.82 -9.87 12.93
C PHE A 230 17.29 -9.64 14.38
N SER A 231 18.52 -9.99 14.68
CA SER A 231 19.11 -9.84 16.01
C SER A 231 20.22 -8.79 15.98
N ASP A 232 20.08 -7.74 16.79
CA ASP A 232 21.11 -6.73 17.02
C ASP A 232 21.03 -6.27 18.48
N PRO A 233 22.16 -6.24 19.22
CA PRO A 233 22.16 -5.93 20.65
C PRO A 233 21.68 -4.51 20.98
N ARG A 234 21.59 -3.62 19.98
CA ARG A 234 21.06 -2.26 20.16
C ARG A 234 19.54 -2.21 20.09
N LEU A 235 18.89 -3.23 19.57
CA LEU A 235 17.43 -3.31 19.51
C LEU A 235 16.89 -3.89 20.82
N PRO A 236 15.80 -3.35 21.39
CA PRO A 236 15.19 -3.91 22.58
C PRO A 236 14.79 -5.38 22.38
N GLU A 237 14.98 -6.20 23.42
CA GLU A 237 14.59 -7.61 23.38
C GLU A 237 13.09 -7.75 23.09
N GLY A 238 12.74 -8.66 22.17
CA GLY A 238 11.34 -8.90 21.77
C GLY A 238 10.66 -7.76 21.00
N SER A 239 11.40 -6.71 20.61
CA SER A 239 10.84 -5.65 19.74
C SER A 239 10.80 -6.04 18.27
N VAL A 240 11.65 -6.97 17.85
CA VAL A 240 11.78 -7.39 16.45
C VAL A 240 10.86 -8.57 16.17
N ILE A 241 10.02 -8.44 15.14
CA ILE A 241 9.11 -9.47 14.67
C ILE A 241 9.30 -9.69 13.16
N PRO A 242 9.14 -10.93 12.65
CA PRO A 242 9.24 -11.19 11.23
C PRO A 242 8.06 -10.60 10.47
N ALA A 243 8.28 -10.16 9.23
CA ALA A 243 7.22 -9.65 8.37
C ALA A 243 6.16 -10.73 8.06
N ALA A 244 4.90 -10.45 8.41
CA ALA A 244 3.77 -11.29 8.04
C ALA A 244 3.27 -10.91 6.64
N PHE A 245 3.98 -11.37 5.60
CA PHE A 245 3.67 -11.04 4.22
C PHE A 245 2.29 -11.53 3.79
N LYS A 246 1.59 -10.74 2.97
CA LYS A 246 0.33 -11.09 2.30
C LYS A 246 0.47 -10.79 0.81
N PRO A 247 -0.08 -11.64 -0.10
CA PRO A 247 -0.08 -11.31 -1.52
C PRO A 247 -0.93 -10.06 -1.75
N ALA A 248 -0.39 -9.11 -2.51
CA ALA A 248 -1.03 -7.82 -2.76
C ALA A 248 -1.52 -7.65 -4.20
N GLY A 249 -1.27 -8.63 -5.07
CA GLY A 249 -1.64 -8.63 -6.47
C GLY A 249 -0.74 -7.75 -7.33
N THR A 250 -1.24 -7.39 -8.51
CA THR A 250 -0.56 -6.50 -9.45
C THR A 250 -0.65 -5.04 -9.01
N ARG A 251 0.33 -4.23 -9.43
CA ARG A 251 0.37 -2.79 -9.18
C ARG A 251 0.64 -2.03 -10.48
N PRO A 252 0.07 -0.82 -10.65
CA PRO A 252 0.39 -0.01 -11.82
C PRO A 252 1.84 0.42 -11.80
N ASN A 253 2.46 0.50 -12.97
CA ASN A 253 3.82 1.01 -13.12
C ASN A 253 3.82 2.54 -13.06
N TRP A 254 3.77 3.09 -11.86
CA TRP A 254 3.62 4.52 -11.61
C TRP A 254 4.81 5.36 -12.07
N TYR A 255 6.00 4.77 -12.16
CA TYR A 255 7.23 5.49 -12.48
C TYR A 255 7.86 5.07 -13.82
N GLY A 256 7.16 4.29 -14.64
CA GLY A 256 7.68 3.81 -15.92
C GLY A 256 8.94 2.94 -15.79
N GLN A 257 9.04 2.19 -14.69
CA GLN A 257 10.18 1.32 -14.36
C GLN A 257 10.15 0.01 -15.13
N GLU A 258 11.27 -0.72 -15.11
CA GLU A 258 11.27 -2.12 -15.55
C GLU A 258 10.30 -2.93 -14.70
N VAL A 259 9.60 -3.87 -15.31
CA VAL A 259 8.47 -4.58 -14.69
C VAL A 259 8.88 -6.00 -14.31
N ASP A 260 8.70 -6.34 -13.03
CA ASP A 260 8.96 -7.67 -12.47
C ASP A 260 7.92 -8.00 -11.38
N ARG A 261 8.15 -9.05 -10.57
CA ARG A 261 7.31 -9.50 -9.45
C ARG A 261 8.12 -10.09 -8.31
N VAL A 262 7.54 -10.13 -7.12
CA VAL A 262 8.09 -10.87 -5.98
C VAL A 262 8.01 -12.36 -6.25
N MET A 263 9.11 -13.08 -6.01
CA MET A 263 9.16 -14.54 -6.05
C MET A 263 8.11 -15.13 -5.13
N GLU A 264 7.62 -16.32 -5.46
CA GLU A 264 6.71 -17.06 -4.58
C GLU A 264 7.33 -17.23 -3.20
N ILE A 265 6.49 -17.08 -2.17
CA ILE A 265 6.91 -17.26 -0.78
C ILE A 265 6.18 -18.50 -0.27
N GLU A 266 6.96 -19.52 0.04
CA GLU A 266 6.47 -20.80 0.53
C GLU A 266 5.48 -20.62 1.68
N GLY A 267 4.33 -21.30 1.60
CA GLY A 267 3.26 -21.21 2.60
C GLY A 267 2.48 -19.89 2.61
N VAL A 268 2.88 -18.87 1.85
CA VAL A 268 2.19 -17.57 1.77
C VAL A 268 1.41 -17.44 0.48
N PHE A 269 2.10 -17.52 -0.68
CA PHE A 269 1.45 -17.42 -1.97
C PHE A 269 2.27 -18.10 -3.07
N MET A 270 1.57 -18.49 -4.14
CA MET A 270 2.17 -18.95 -5.40
C MET A 270 1.56 -18.20 -6.58
N TYR A 271 2.09 -18.37 -7.79
CA TYR A 271 1.45 -17.88 -9.02
C TYR A 271 0.70 -18.99 -9.75
N GLU A 272 -0.57 -18.75 -10.05
CA GLU A 272 -1.35 -19.55 -11.00
C GLU A 272 -1.69 -18.68 -12.22
N ARG A 273 -1.17 -19.03 -13.40
CA ARG A 273 -1.37 -18.27 -14.66
C ARG A 273 -1.06 -16.77 -14.50
N GLY A 274 0.02 -16.45 -13.78
CA GLY A 274 0.47 -15.08 -13.55
C GLY A 274 -0.29 -14.31 -12.47
N LYS A 275 -1.24 -14.93 -11.76
CA LYS A 275 -1.98 -14.32 -10.65
C LYS A 275 -1.49 -14.87 -9.33
N GLN A 276 -1.29 -14.01 -8.33
CA GLN A 276 -0.98 -14.47 -6.97
C GLN A 276 -2.20 -15.18 -6.36
N VAL A 277 -1.96 -16.35 -5.80
CA VAL A 277 -2.94 -17.17 -5.08
C VAL A 277 -2.48 -17.28 -3.63
N ASP A 278 -3.28 -16.77 -2.70
CA ASP A 278 -3.00 -16.86 -1.27
C ASP A 278 -3.17 -18.32 -0.80
N LEU A 279 -2.08 -18.93 -0.34
CA LEU A 279 -2.07 -20.31 0.13
C LEU A 279 -2.62 -20.44 1.54
N ARG A 280 -2.65 -19.36 2.31
CA ARG A 280 -3.14 -19.35 3.71
C ARG A 280 -4.66 -19.30 3.75
N ALA A 281 -5.29 -18.68 2.76
CA ALA A 281 -6.74 -18.71 2.59
C ALA A 281 -7.26 -20.11 2.22
N LYS A 282 -6.42 -20.97 1.61
CA LYS A 282 -6.75 -22.38 1.32
C LYS A 282 -6.56 -23.30 2.53
N ALA A 283 -5.85 -22.85 3.58
CA ALA A 283 -5.67 -23.57 4.84
C ALA A 283 -6.81 -23.28 5.83
N VAL A 284 -8.06 -23.50 5.41
CA VAL A 284 -9.15 -23.69 6.38
C VAL A 284 -8.95 -25.08 6.99
N PRO A 285 -8.90 -25.24 8.32
CA PRO A 285 -8.70 -26.54 8.94
C PRO A 285 -9.84 -27.46 8.50
N ALA A 286 -9.48 -28.68 8.09
CA ALA A 286 -10.46 -29.76 7.93
C ALA A 286 -11.30 -29.82 9.21
N PRO A 287 -12.64 -29.96 9.12
CA PRO A 287 -13.47 -30.14 10.30
C PRO A 287 -12.88 -31.33 11.06
N VAL A 288 -12.56 -31.09 12.34
CA VAL A 288 -12.18 -32.14 13.27
C VAL A 288 -13.30 -33.16 13.19
N ALA A 289 -12.99 -34.35 12.68
CA ALA A 289 -13.94 -35.44 12.67
C ALA A 289 -14.35 -35.67 14.13
N GLU A 290 -15.58 -35.30 14.47
CA GLU A 290 -16.25 -35.80 15.66
C GLU A 290 -16.06 -37.31 15.65
N ALA A 291 -15.34 -37.80 16.65
CA ALA A 291 -15.23 -39.22 16.90
C ALA A 291 -16.65 -39.75 17.08
N VAL A 292 -17.18 -40.39 16.04
CA VAL A 292 -18.40 -41.18 16.13
C VAL A 292 -18.12 -42.26 17.16
N ALA A 293 -18.74 -42.11 18.32
CA ALA A 293 -18.73 -43.11 19.37
C ALA A 293 -19.20 -44.44 18.75
N ALA A 294 -18.34 -45.45 18.83
CA ALA A 294 -18.69 -46.80 18.44
C ALA A 294 -19.89 -47.28 19.27
N PRO A 295 -20.86 -48.00 18.66
CA PRO A 295 -21.95 -48.60 19.43
C PRO A 295 -21.38 -49.70 20.32
N VAL A 296 -21.63 -49.58 21.61
CA VAL A 296 -21.30 -50.60 22.63
C VAL A 296 -22.17 -51.83 22.39
N GLU A 297 -21.55 -52.97 22.09
CA GLU A 297 -22.23 -54.27 22.08
C GLU A 297 -22.77 -54.61 23.49
N PRO A 298 -24.00 -55.14 23.62
CA PRO A 298 -24.51 -55.59 24.90
C PRO A 298 -23.88 -56.94 25.29
N VAL A 299 -23.24 -56.95 26.46
CA VAL A 299 -22.71 -58.15 27.12
C VAL A 299 -23.87 -59.08 27.49
N ALA A 300 -23.82 -60.31 26.99
CA ALA A 300 -24.75 -61.38 27.36
C ALA A 300 -24.54 -61.81 28.82
N GLN A 301 -25.63 -61.84 29.60
CA GLN A 301 -25.65 -62.43 30.94
C GLN A 301 -25.59 -63.97 30.88
N PRO A 302 -24.91 -64.64 31.83
CA PRO A 302 -24.88 -66.09 31.90
C PRO A 302 -26.22 -66.65 32.43
N PRO A 303 -26.57 -67.90 32.10
CA PRO A 303 -27.84 -68.50 32.52
C PRO A 303 -27.82 -68.78 34.02
N ALA A 304 -28.86 -68.30 34.73
CA ALA A 304 -29.19 -68.77 36.07
C ALA A 304 -30.09 -70.01 35.95
N SER A 305 -29.84 -70.97 36.85
CA SER A 305 -30.43 -72.31 36.94
C SER A 305 -31.95 -72.35 37.05
#